data_AF-A0A4U7F2Z2-F1
#
_entry.id   AF-A0A4U7F2Z2-F1
#
_cell.length_a   1.000
_cell.length_b   1.000
_cell.length_c   1.000
_cell.angle_alpha   90.00
_cell.angle_beta   90.00
_cell.angle_gamma   90.00
#
_symmetry.space_group_name_H-M   'P 1'
#
loop_
_entity.id
_entity.type
_entity.pdbx_description
1 polymer ?
#
loop_
_entity_poly.entity_id
_entity_poly.type
_entity_poly.pdbx_seq_one_letter_code
_entity_poly.pdbx_strand_id
1 'polypeptide(L)'
;MSSQRVAIDDDVRATVQGDELLDDLGIDDAEIDRRKRHTRFDEDDEARLESIAADLDPVADDIVDDFYQHISEDPQIEQILDRSSMPMPALVAGQRRYLDRLVAGEYGRDYFADRARVGRLHD
;
A
#
# COMPACT_ATOMS: atom_id res chain seq x y z
N MET A 1 -14.47 15.47 25.58
CA MET A 1 -13.43 14.66 24.92
C MET A 1 -14.09 13.39 24.44
N SER A 2 -14.62 13.39 23.21
CA SER A 2 -15.20 12.18 22.63
C SER A 2 -14.02 11.31 22.22
N SER A 3 -13.85 10.15 22.86
CA SER A 3 -12.84 9.17 22.46
C SER A 3 -13.27 8.61 21.11
N GLN A 4 -12.71 9.16 20.04
CA GLN A 4 -12.91 8.63 18.70
C GLN A 4 -12.26 7.25 18.69
N ARG A 5 -13.08 6.20 18.55
CA ARG A 5 -12.56 4.82 18.49
C ARG A 5 -11.65 4.71 17.28
N VAL A 6 -10.44 4.21 17.51
CA VAL A 6 -9.54 3.72 16.46
C VAL A 6 -10.34 2.76 15.58
N ALA A 7 -10.35 3.00 14.27
CA ALA A 7 -11.09 2.16 13.33
C ALA A 7 -10.32 0.87 13.04
N ILE A 8 -8.99 0.95 13.00
CA ILE A 8 -8.09 -0.17 12.73
C ILE A 8 -7.00 -0.20 13.81
N ASP A 9 -7.17 -1.08 14.79
CA ASP A 9 -6.17 -1.36 15.81
C ASP A 9 -5.24 -2.52 15.41
N ASP A 10 -4.31 -2.86 16.30
CA ASP A 10 -3.30 -3.90 16.03
C ASP A 10 -3.93 -5.30 15.96
N ASP A 11 -4.99 -5.56 16.72
CA ASP A 11 -5.72 -6.82 16.70
C ASP A 11 -6.41 -7.01 15.34
N VAL A 12 -7.15 -6.00 14.86
CA VAL A 12 -7.77 -6.04 13.53
C VAL A 12 -6.70 -6.22 12.45
N ARG A 13 -5.59 -5.46 12.50
CA ARG A 13 -4.52 -5.54 11.50
C ARG A 13 -3.83 -6.90 11.43
N ALA A 14 -3.70 -7.59 12.56
CA ALA A 14 -3.14 -8.94 12.64
C ALA A 14 -4.05 -9.99 11.97
N THR A 15 -5.37 -9.75 11.93
CA THR A 15 -6.32 -10.65 11.25
C THR A 15 -6.39 -10.46 9.74
N VAL A 16 -5.88 -9.35 9.19
CA VAL A 16 -5.95 -9.09 7.75
C VAL A 16 -4.83 -9.85 7.02
N GLN A 17 -5.19 -11.02 6.48
CA GLN A 17 -4.31 -11.86 5.67
C GLN A 17 -4.55 -11.62 4.18
N GLY A 18 -3.50 -11.23 3.46
CA GLY A 18 -3.60 -10.84 2.05
C GLY A 18 -4.06 -11.98 1.14
N ASP A 19 -3.53 -13.19 1.34
CA ASP A 19 -3.88 -14.35 0.52
C ASP A 19 -5.33 -14.80 0.71
N GLU A 20 -5.82 -14.81 1.95
CA GLU A 20 -7.23 -15.12 2.26
C GLU A 20 -8.15 -14.08 1.61
N LEU A 21 -7.77 -12.79 1.62
CA LEU A 21 -8.52 -11.75 0.90
C LEU A 21 -8.54 -11.97 -0.61
N LEU A 22 -7.44 -12.42 -1.21
CA LEU A 22 -7.45 -12.75 -2.65
C LEU A 22 -8.40 -13.90 -2.95
N ASP A 23 -8.40 -14.94 -2.12
CA ASP A 23 -9.29 -16.08 -2.27
C ASP A 23 -10.76 -15.67 -2.14
N ASP A 24 -11.10 -14.88 -1.12
CA ASP A 24 -12.45 -14.36 -0.89
C ASP A 24 -12.93 -13.45 -2.05
N LEU A 25 -12.01 -12.71 -2.67
CA LEU A 25 -12.27 -11.86 -3.82
C LEU A 25 -12.25 -12.63 -5.17
N GLY A 26 -11.88 -13.91 -5.17
CA GLY A 26 -11.72 -14.70 -6.39
C GLY A 26 -10.59 -14.22 -7.29
N ILE A 27 -9.51 -13.68 -6.70
CA ILE A 27 -8.33 -13.20 -7.40
C ILE A 27 -7.29 -14.32 -7.44
N ASP A 28 -7.42 -15.19 -8.45
CA ASP A 28 -6.40 -16.16 -8.82
C ASP A 28 -5.46 -15.61 -9.90
N ASP A 29 -4.49 -16.42 -10.33
CA ASP A 29 -3.52 -16.02 -11.36
C ASP A 29 -4.20 -15.63 -12.67
N ALA A 30 -5.32 -16.27 -13.03
CA ALA A 30 -6.06 -15.97 -14.25
C ALA A 30 -6.76 -14.60 -14.17
N GLU A 31 -7.31 -14.24 -13.00
CA GLU A 31 -7.88 -12.92 -12.76
C GLU A 31 -6.79 -11.84 -12.67
N ILE A 32 -5.62 -12.13 -12.08
CA ILE A 32 -4.45 -11.23 -12.11
C ILE A 32 -4.05 -10.94 -13.56
N ASP A 33 -3.87 -11.97 -14.38
CA ASP A 33 -3.51 -11.82 -15.79
C ASP A 33 -4.60 -11.06 -16.56
N ARG A 34 -5.87 -11.29 -16.24
CA ARG A 34 -6.99 -10.55 -16.83
C ARG A 34 -6.91 -9.06 -16.48
N ARG A 35 -6.61 -8.71 -15.23
CA ARG A 35 -6.47 -7.30 -14.79
C ARG A 35 -5.28 -6.64 -15.48
N LYS A 36 -4.11 -7.29 -15.50
CA LYS A 36 -2.92 -6.83 -16.22
C LYS A 36 -3.23 -6.55 -17.69
N ARG A 37 -3.85 -7.50 -18.40
CA ARG A 37 -4.27 -7.29 -19.80
C ARG A 37 -5.28 -6.15 -19.95
N HIS A 38 -6.23 -6.01 -19.03
CA HIS A 38 -7.24 -4.94 -19.09
C HIS A 38 -6.59 -3.55 -18.95
N THR A 39 -5.60 -3.42 -18.07
CA THR A 39 -4.84 -2.18 -17.87
C THR A 39 -3.68 -2.01 -18.84
N ARG A 40 -3.45 -2.99 -19.72
CA ARG A 40 -2.30 -3.05 -20.66
C ARG A 40 -0.96 -2.98 -19.93
N PHE A 41 -0.89 -3.67 -18.80
CA PHE A 41 0.32 -3.83 -18.02
C PHE A 41 0.98 -5.14 -18.43
N ASP A 42 2.12 -5.07 -19.10
CA ASP A 42 2.88 -6.22 -19.60
C ASP A 42 4.34 -6.21 -19.10
N GLU A 43 5.16 -7.17 -19.55
CA GLU A 43 6.53 -7.31 -19.06
C GLU A 43 7.42 -6.08 -19.35
N ASP A 44 7.10 -5.30 -20.39
CA ASP A 44 7.84 -4.06 -20.68
C ASP A 44 7.55 -2.99 -19.61
N ASP A 45 6.32 -2.94 -19.08
CA ASP A 45 5.97 -2.05 -17.96
C ASP A 45 6.62 -2.49 -16.66
N GLU A 46 6.69 -3.81 -16.41
CA GLU A 46 7.39 -4.37 -15.25
C GLU A 46 8.87 -3.96 -15.27
N ALA A 47 9.55 -4.17 -16.41
CA ALA A 47 10.94 -3.80 -16.59
C ALA A 47 11.18 -2.29 -16.47
N ARG A 48 10.24 -1.45 -16.93
CA ARG A 48 10.33 0.00 -16.77
C ARG A 48 10.22 0.42 -15.32
N LEU A 49 9.27 -0.13 -14.57
CA LEU A 49 9.14 0.16 -13.15
C LEU A 49 10.37 -0.30 -12.38
N GLU A 50 10.88 -1.51 -12.66
CA GLU A 50 12.11 -2.01 -12.06
C GLU A 50 13.31 -1.10 -12.35
N SER A 51 13.42 -0.59 -13.58
CA SER A 51 14.52 0.31 -13.96
C SER A 51 14.55 1.62 -13.17
N ILE A 52 13.40 2.06 -12.64
CA ILE A 52 13.28 3.29 -11.83
C ILE A 52 13.74 3.05 -10.39
N ALA A 53 13.86 1.80 -9.92
CA ALA A 53 14.19 1.50 -8.52
C ALA A 53 15.48 2.17 -8.06
N ALA A 54 16.53 2.16 -8.90
CA ALA A 54 17.81 2.78 -8.59
C ALA A 54 17.75 4.31 -8.50
N ASP A 55 16.84 4.93 -9.26
CA ASP A 55 16.62 6.38 -9.23
C ASP A 55 15.70 6.78 -8.06
N LEU A 56 14.77 5.90 -7.68
CA LEU A 56 13.81 6.14 -6.59
C LEU A 56 14.46 6.00 -5.21
N ASP A 57 15.27 4.97 -4.99
CA ASP A 57 15.89 4.67 -3.68
C ASP A 57 16.53 5.90 -2.99
N PRO A 58 17.36 6.72 -3.65
CA PRO A 58 18.00 7.86 -3.00
C PRO A 58 17.05 9.01 -2.61
N VAL A 59 15.81 9.02 -3.12
CA VAL A 59 14.82 10.09 -2.86
C VAL A 59 13.54 9.57 -2.21
N ALA A 60 13.44 8.27 -1.97
CA ALA A 60 12.21 7.64 -1.52
C ALA A 60 11.81 8.09 -0.10
N ASP A 61 12.77 8.31 0.79
CA ASP A 61 12.51 8.84 2.13
C ASP A 61 11.96 10.27 2.05
N ASP A 62 12.58 11.14 1.24
CA ASP A 62 12.12 12.52 1.00
C ASP A 62 10.69 12.54 0.41
N ILE A 63 10.38 11.66 -0.55
CA ILE A 63 9.03 11.54 -1.13
C ILE A 63 7.99 11.17 -0.06
N VAL A 64 8.35 10.27 0.86
CA VAL A 64 7.43 9.85 1.94
C VAL A 64 7.25 10.98 2.96
N ASP A 65 8.32 11.68 3.32
CA ASP A 65 8.26 12.82 4.24
C ASP A 65 7.42 13.96 3.64
N ASP A 66 7.63 14.30 2.37
CA ASP A 66 6.81 15.28 1.64
C ASP A 66 5.33 14.87 1.59
N PHE A 67 5.05 13.57 1.39
CA PHE A 67 3.69 13.05 1.42
C PHE A 67 3.03 13.25 2.79
N TYR A 68 3.71 12.89 3.88
CA TYR A 68 3.15 13.04 5.22
C TYR A 68 3.04 14.50 5.67
N GLN A 69 3.98 15.35 5.25
CA GLN A 69 3.87 16.80 5.46
C GLN A 69 2.61 17.33 4.75
N HIS A 70 2.44 17.01 3.48
CA HIS A 70 1.32 17.53 2.68
C HIS A 70 -0.05 17.13 3.23
N ILE A 71 -0.24 15.86 3.62
CA ILE A 71 -1.53 15.43 4.18
C ILE A 71 -1.82 16.01 5.58
N SER A 72 -0.77 16.35 6.34
CA SER A 72 -0.93 16.96 7.67
C SER A 72 -1.28 18.46 7.59
N GLU A 73 -1.08 19.10 6.43
CA GLU A 73 -1.49 20.49 6.20
C GLU A 73 -3.01 20.63 6.03
N ASP A 74 -3.73 19.54 5.71
CA ASP A 74 -5.20 19.52 5.64
C ASP A 74 -5.79 18.85 6.89
N PRO A 75 -6.43 19.62 7.80
CA PRO A 75 -7.00 19.07 9.03
C PRO A 75 -8.08 17.99 8.82
N GLN A 76 -8.73 17.94 7.66
CA GLN A 76 -9.69 16.88 7.35
C GLN A 76 -8.99 15.57 6.96
N ILE A 77 -7.86 15.66 6.29
CA ILE A 77 -7.05 14.49 5.90
C ILE A 77 -6.24 14.01 7.11
N GLU A 78 -5.68 14.91 7.92
CA GLU A 78 -4.95 14.59 9.15
C GLU A 78 -5.81 13.74 10.11
N GLN A 79 -7.11 14.07 10.26
CA GLN A 79 -8.05 13.26 11.05
C GLN A 79 -8.17 11.81 10.60
N ILE A 80 -7.81 11.48 9.35
CA ILE A 80 -7.78 10.09 8.88
C ILE A 80 -6.63 9.33 9.54
N LEU A 81 -5.48 9.98 9.76
CA LEU A 81 -4.32 9.37 10.43
C LEU A 81 -4.66 9.03 11.89
N ASP A 82 -5.43 9.89 12.56
CA ASP A 82 -5.89 9.68 13.95
C ASP A 82 -6.82 8.44 14.11
N ARG A 83 -7.36 7.90 13.01
CA ARG A 83 -8.18 6.68 13.04
C ARG A 83 -7.36 5.40 13.10
N SER A 84 -6.04 5.49 12.95
CA SER A 84 -5.09 4.38 13.04
C SER A 84 -4.48 4.28 14.45
N SER A 85 -4.28 3.07 14.95
CA SER A 85 -3.47 2.85 16.16
C SER A 85 -1.96 3.03 15.91
N MET A 86 -1.51 3.03 14.66
CA MET A 86 -0.09 2.99 14.36
C MET A 86 0.59 4.33 14.66
N PRO A 87 1.77 4.32 15.28
CA PRO A 87 2.56 5.54 15.46
C PRO A 87 3.07 6.04 14.11
N MET A 88 3.24 7.37 13.97
CA MET A 88 3.71 8.01 12.74
C MET A 88 4.95 7.36 12.10
N PRO A 89 6.01 6.99 12.85
CA PRO A 89 7.17 6.29 12.26
C PRO A 89 6.81 4.96 11.56
N ALA A 90 5.82 4.22 12.08
CA ALA A 90 5.37 2.97 11.47
C ALA A 90 4.55 3.21 10.19
N LEU A 91 3.78 4.30 10.14
CA LEU A 91 3.06 4.75 8.95
C LEU A 91 4.05 5.14 7.84
N VAL A 92 5.03 5.99 8.15
CA VAL A 92 6.13 6.39 7.26
C VAL A 92 6.89 5.18 6.71
N ALA A 93 7.34 4.27 7.58
CA ALA A 93 8.02 3.05 7.15
C ALA A 93 7.14 2.14 6.27
N GLY A 94 5.83 2.11 6.54
CA GLY A 94 4.86 1.41 5.72
C GLY A 94 4.76 1.98 4.31
N GLN A 95 4.67 3.30 4.19
CA GLN A 95 4.60 4.00 2.91
C GLN A 95 5.91 3.86 2.11
N ARG A 96 7.07 3.92 2.79
CA ARG A 96 8.38 3.67 2.17
C ARG A 96 8.46 2.27 1.54
N ARG A 97 8.03 1.24 2.28
CA ARG A 97 7.96 -0.14 1.77
C ARG A 97 6.98 -0.27 0.60
N TYR A 98 5.87 0.48 0.62
CA TYR A 98 4.91 0.49 -0.47
C TYR A 98 5.53 1.03 -1.77
N LEU A 99 6.36 2.08 -1.68
CA LEU A 99 7.13 2.60 -2.82
C LEU A 99 8.17 1.59 -3.31
N ASP A 100 8.94 0.95 -2.42
CA ASP A 100 9.88 -0.12 -2.81
C ASP A 100 9.19 -1.21 -3.61
N ARG A 101 8.07 -1.71 -3.09
CA ARG A 101 7.31 -2.77 -3.76
C ARG A 101 6.71 -2.34 -5.09
N LEU A 102 6.43 -1.05 -5.28
CA LEU A 102 5.91 -0.55 -6.54
C LEU A 102 6.91 -0.70 -7.69
N VAL A 103 8.21 -0.58 -7.40
CA VAL A 103 9.31 -0.65 -8.38
C VAL A 103 10.13 -1.94 -8.27
N ALA A 104 9.62 -2.96 -7.57
CA ALA A 104 10.37 -4.19 -7.34
C ALA A 104 10.43 -5.14 -8.55
N GLY A 105 9.68 -4.87 -9.64
CA GLY A 105 9.65 -5.73 -10.83
C GLY A 105 8.77 -6.99 -10.69
N GLU A 106 8.23 -7.28 -9.50
CA GLU A 106 7.44 -8.50 -9.24
C GLU A 106 5.96 -8.16 -8.97
N TYR A 107 5.08 -8.46 -9.92
CA TYR A 107 3.65 -8.13 -9.86
C TYR A 107 2.75 -9.36 -9.89
N GLY A 108 3.14 -10.39 -9.14
CA GLY A 108 2.40 -11.66 -8.99
C GLY A 108 1.42 -11.66 -7.81
N ARG A 109 1.02 -12.86 -7.39
CA ARG A 109 0.05 -13.06 -6.30
C ARG A 109 0.45 -12.35 -5.00
N ASP A 110 1.71 -12.43 -4.60
CA ASP A 110 2.23 -11.77 -3.38
C ASP A 110 2.06 -10.24 -3.43
N TYR A 111 2.28 -9.63 -4.59
CA TYR A 111 2.05 -8.20 -4.79
C TYR A 111 0.57 -7.87 -4.64
N PHE A 112 -0.31 -8.64 -5.29
CA PHE A 112 -1.76 -8.45 -5.18
C PHE A 112 -2.27 -8.65 -3.74
N ALA A 113 -1.73 -9.63 -3.01
CA ALA A 113 -2.09 -9.90 -1.62
C ALA A 113 -1.72 -8.72 -0.71
N ASP A 114 -0.54 -8.12 -0.91
CA ASP A 114 -0.14 -6.92 -0.20
C ASP A 114 -1.05 -5.73 -0.53
N ARG A 115 -1.41 -5.53 -1.82
CA ARG A 115 -2.33 -4.44 -2.22
C ARG A 115 -3.75 -4.64 -1.71
N ALA A 116 -4.25 -5.88 -1.67
CA ALA A 116 -5.55 -6.21 -1.08
C ALA A 116 -5.55 -5.92 0.43
N ARG A 117 -4.48 -6.31 1.13
CA ARG A 117 -4.30 -6.02 2.55
C ARG A 117 -4.25 -4.52 2.83
N VAL A 118 -3.50 -3.75 2.05
CA VAL A 118 -3.49 -2.28 2.15
C VAL A 118 -4.90 -1.74 1.95
N GLY A 119 -5.59 -2.10 0.87
CA GLY A 119 -6.97 -1.66 0.63
C GLY A 119 -7.90 -1.94 1.82
N ARG A 120 -7.87 -3.16 2.36
CA ARG A 120 -8.69 -3.56 3.51
C ARG A 120 -8.38 -2.78 4.79
N LEU A 121 -7.14 -2.35 4.99
CA LEU A 121 -6.74 -1.54 6.13
C LEU A 121 -7.13 -0.05 5.98
N HIS A 122 -7.51 0.37 4.78
CA HIS A 122 -7.96 1.72 4.47
C HIS A 122 -9.50 1.86 4.36
N ASP A 123 -10.24 0.75 4.24
CA ASP A 123 -11.71 0.70 4.28
C ASP A 123 -12.28 1.33 5.56
#